data_AF-A0A9P0PCQ9-F1
#
_entry.id   AF-A0A9P0PCQ9-F1
#
_cell.length_a   1.000
_cell.length_b   1.000
_cell.length_c   1.000
_cell.angle_alpha   90.00
_cell.angle_beta   90.00
_cell.angle_gamma   90.00
#
_symmetry.space_group_name_H-M   'P 1'
#
loop_
_entity.id
_entity.type
_entity.pdbx_description
1 polymer ?
#
loop_
_entity_poly.entity_id
_entity_poly.type
_entity_poly.pdbx_seq_one_letter_code
_entity_poly.pdbx_strand_id
1 'polypeptide(L)'
;MTSSQEPAIDNVASDEDIDALAAKMDDFKLIIDPTVYEQNTVQLNTNKTTVVEEICHGKSAKTCCRFTVNLTTNNTVITPGKQAYTYHMGVFNGVRSFSGTRDGGIEACAIMACRNNNSNSCGQRFSNYSDIVWPITFNSIEVVGNFTNGERKIQYPNSLLTSLQSISPEKTFWKKEIKGDTVLRTHALMKPQSRILTFGIFGRDFSRDGPPLSYSSASLNRVGLSIAIVLISVVKVF
;
A
#
# COMPACT_ATOMS: atom_id res chain seq x y z
N MET A 1 23.12 -42.43 12.93
CA MET A 1 22.87 -41.06 12.45
C MET A 1 21.38 -40.83 12.47
N THR A 2 20.86 -40.36 13.60
CA THR A 2 19.46 -40.02 13.78
C THR A 2 19.22 -38.65 13.15
N SER A 3 18.58 -38.65 11.98
CA SER A 3 18.11 -37.44 11.31
C SER A 3 16.98 -36.84 12.14
N SER A 4 17.28 -35.78 12.89
CA SER A 4 16.26 -34.92 13.50
C SER A 4 15.51 -34.21 12.39
N GLN A 5 14.29 -34.67 12.09
CA GLN A 5 13.32 -33.89 11.32
C GLN A 5 13.01 -32.61 12.10
N GLU A 6 13.40 -31.48 11.54
CA GLU A 6 12.97 -30.17 11.99
C GLU A 6 11.44 -30.06 11.80
N PRO A 7 10.67 -29.72 12.84
CA PRO A 7 9.23 -29.62 12.70
C PRO A 7 8.90 -28.42 11.81
N ALA A 8 8.25 -28.68 10.67
CA ALA A 8 7.65 -27.64 9.85
C ALA A 8 6.59 -26.93 10.69
N ILE A 9 6.88 -25.71 11.13
CA ILE A 9 5.89 -24.87 11.78
C ILE A 9 4.99 -24.33 10.67
N ASP A 10 3.84 -24.97 10.45
CA ASP A 10 2.74 -24.44 9.65
C ASP A 10 2.18 -23.18 10.37
N ASN A 11 2.90 -22.06 10.25
CA ASN A 11 2.63 -20.78 10.92
C ASN A 11 1.49 -19.99 10.26
N VAL A 12 0.51 -20.66 9.67
CA VAL A 12 -0.65 -20.00 9.08
C VAL A 12 -1.67 -19.75 10.19
N ALA A 13 -1.83 -18.50 10.60
CA ALA A 13 -2.84 -18.10 11.58
C ALA A 13 -4.25 -18.56 11.14
N SER A 14 -4.99 -19.15 12.08
CA SER A 14 -6.39 -19.51 11.89
C SER A 14 -7.28 -18.28 11.82
N ASP A 15 -8.50 -18.41 11.28
CA ASP A 15 -9.47 -17.29 11.29
C ASP A 15 -9.82 -16.89 12.73
N GLU A 16 -9.84 -17.83 13.67
CA GLU A 16 -10.05 -17.60 15.10
C GLU A 16 -8.93 -16.75 15.72
N ASP A 17 -7.66 -17.03 15.40
CA ASP A 17 -6.52 -16.25 15.87
C ASP A 17 -6.53 -14.83 15.28
N ILE A 18 -6.87 -14.70 14.00
CA ILE A 18 -7.02 -13.41 13.31
C ILE A 18 -8.13 -12.59 14.00
N ASP A 19 -9.28 -13.21 14.27
CA ASP A 19 -10.43 -12.58 14.91
C ASP A 19 -10.09 -12.13 16.34
N ALA A 20 -9.41 -12.97 17.13
CA ALA A 20 -8.99 -12.67 18.50
C ALA A 20 -7.97 -11.52 18.57
N LEU A 21 -7.02 -11.46 17.64
CA LEU A 21 -6.05 -10.36 17.59
C LEU A 21 -6.72 -9.07 17.11
N ALA A 22 -7.59 -9.14 16.09
CA ALA A 22 -8.28 -7.96 15.57
C ALA A 22 -9.15 -7.26 16.62
N ALA A 23 -9.84 -8.02 17.47
CA ALA A 23 -10.63 -7.50 18.58
C ALA A 23 -9.80 -6.72 19.62
N LYS A 24 -8.52 -7.09 19.81
CA LYS A 24 -7.60 -6.36 20.70
C LYS A 24 -7.08 -5.05 20.08
N MET A 25 -7.43 -4.76 18.83
CA MET A 25 -6.89 -3.65 18.06
C MET A 25 -7.95 -2.62 17.65
N ASP A 26 -9.13 -2.59 18.29
CA ASP A 26 -10.22 -1.66 17.97
C ASP A 26 -9.80 -0.17 18.09
N ASP A 27 -8.89 0.12 19.03
CA ASP A 27 -8.34 1.45 19.23
C ASP A 27 -7.25 1.83 18.21
N PHE A 28 -6.72 0.87 17.45
CA PHE A 28 -5.68 1.13 16.45
C PHE A 28 -6.26 1.80 15.21
N LYS A 29 -5.94 3.08 15.01
CA LYS A 29 -6.41 3.87 13.87
C LYS A 29 -5.41 3.84 12.73
N LEU A 30 -5.89 3.51 11.54
CA LEU A 30 -5.12 3.60 10.30
C LEU A 30 -5.17 5.03 9.78
N ILE A 31 -4.03 5.54 9.33
CA ILE A 31 -3.98 6.77 8.54
C ILE A 31 -4.57 6.45 7.17
N ILE A 32 -5.59 7.19 6.78
CA ILE A 32 -6.24 7.04 5.47
C ILE A 32 -5.37 7.76 4.44
N ASP A 33 -5.09 7.09 3.32
CA ASP A 33 -4.36 7.71 2.22
C ASP A 33 -5.19 8.89 1.68
N PRO A 34 -4.66 10.13 1.69
CA PRO A 34 -5.39 11.27 1.15
C PRO A 34 -5.68 11.07 -0.35
N THR A 35 -4.95 10.26 -1.09
CA THR A 35 -5.22 10.04 -2.51
C THR A 35 -6.36 9.06 -2.79
N VAL A 36 -7.05 8.53 -1.77
CA VAL A 36 -8.15 7.57 -1.96
C VAL A 36 -9.26 8.10 -2.89
N TYR A 37 -9.50 9.41 -2.90
CA TYR A 37 -10.48 10.06 -3.77
C TYR A 37 -9.97 10.32 -5.20
N GLU A 38 -8.67 10.20 -5.43
CA GLU A 38 -8.05 10.40 -6.76
C GLU A 38 -7.89 9.07 -7.51
N GLN A 39 -8.15 7.93 -6.86
CA GLN A 39 -7.98 6.64 -7.48
C GLN A 39 -9.11 6.35 -8.47
N ASN A 40 -8.78 5.68 -9.57
CA ASN A 40 -9.81 5.02 -10.36
C ASN A 40 -10.18 3.72 -9.65
N THR A 41 -11.46 3.56 -9.27
CA THR A 41 -11.94 2.38 -8.56
C THR A 41 -13.18 1.78 -9.19
N VAL A 42 -13.34 0.46 -9.03
CA VAL A 42 -14.53 -0.30 -9.40
C VAL A 42 -14.93 -1.15 -8.20
N GLN A 43 -16.21 -1.11 -7.81
CA GLN A 43 -16.71 -1.96 -6.74
C GLN A 43 -16.69 -3.43 -7.19
N LEU A 44 -16.16 -4.31 -6.33
CA LEU A 44 -16.17 -5.75 -6.56
C LEU A 44 -17.62 -6.27 -6.50
N ASN A 45 -18.08 -6.87 -7.59
CA ASN A 45 -19.41 -7.46 -7.66
C ASN A 45 -19.44 -8.84 -6.98
N THR A 46 -19.86 -8.87 -5.72
CA THR A 46 -19.91 -10.08 -4.88
C THR A 46 -21.04 -11.04 -5.24
N ASN A 47 -21.94 -10.66 -6.15
CA ASN A 47 -22.95 -11.58 -6.68
C ASN A 47 -22.38 -12.53 -7.75
N LYS A 48 -21.13 -12.29 -8.20
CA LYS A 48 -20.41 -13.17 -9.11
C LYS A 48 -19.39 -14.00 -8.32
N THR A 49 -19.18 -15.25 -8.76
CA THR A 49 -18.11 -16.11 -8.23
C THR A 49 -16.74 -15.74 -8.78
N THR A 50 -16.70 -15.16 -9.98
CA THR A 50 -15.49 -14.72 -10.67
C THR A 50 -15.70 -13.31 -11.22
N VAL A 51 -14.76 -12.42 -10.92
CA VAL A 51 -14.72 -11.04 -11.40
C VAL A 51 -13.38 -10.78 -12.06
N VAL A 52 -13.41 -10.23 -13.26
CA VAL A 52 -12.23 -9.81 -14.02
C VAL A 52 -12.42 -8.36 -14.40
N GLU A 53 -11.50 -7.49 -13.99
CA GLU A 53 -11.54 -6.07 -14.30
C GLU A 53 -10.14 -5.59 -14.68
N GLU A 54 -10.05 -4.70 -15.66
CA GLU A 54 -8.83 -3.96 -15.99
C GLU A 54 -9.08 -2.48 -15.72
N ILE A 55 -8.32 -1.92 -14.79
CA ILE A 55 -8.45 -0.54 -14.36
C ILE A 55 -7.13 0.16 -14.61
N CYS A 56 -7.18 1.39 -15.10
CA CYS A 56 -5.98 2.17 -15.34
C CYS A 56 -6.07 3.55 -14.71
N HIS A 57 -4.94 4.09 -14.29
CA HIS A 57 -4.81 5.46 -13.79
C HIS A 57 -3.50 6.10 -14.26
N GLY A 58 -3.45 7.42 -14.26
CA GLY A 58 -2.30 8.23 -14.64
C GLY A 58 -2.52 8.96 -15.96
N LYS A 59 -1.96 10.16 -16.08
CA LYS A 59 -2.09 11.03 -17.26
C LYS A 59 -0.96 10.77 -18.27
N SER A 60 0.28 11.07 -17.88
CA SER A 60 1.45 10.98 -18.77
C SER A 60 2.12 9.60 -18.77
N ALA A 61 2.13 8.93 -17.62
CA ALA A 61 2.52 7.53 -17.48
C ALA A 61 1.30 6.78 -16.95
N LYS A 62 0.78 5.85 -17.75
CA LYS A 62 -0.43 5.10 -17.42
C LYS A 62 -0.03 3.77 -16.78
N THR A 63 -0.55 3.51 -15.58
CA THR A 63 -0.51 2.18 -14.95
C THR A 63 -1.88 1.56 -15.08
N CYS A 64 -1.93 0.36 -15.61
CA CYS A 64 -3.08 -0.51 -15.72
C CYS A 64 -2.86 -1.75 -14.86
N CYS A 65 -3.89 -2.16 -14.16
CA CYS A 65 -3.89 -3.34 -13.34
C CYS A 65 -5.08 -4.22 -13.73
N ARG A 66 -4.78 -5.46 -14.09
CA ARG A 66 -5.78 -6.50 -14.28
C ARG A 66 -5.98 -7.23 -12.96
N PHE A 67 -7.22 -7.27 -12.51
CA PHE A 67 -7.68 -8.02 -11.36
C PHE A 67 -8.42 -9.26 -11.85
N THR A 68 -8.15 -10.39 -11.23
CA THR A 68 -8.92 -11.62 -11.42
C THR A 68 -9.20 -12.21 -10.06
N VAL A 69 -10.46 -12.18 -9.66
CA VAL A 69 -10.90 -12.48 -8.29
C VAL A 69 -11.90 -13.61 -8.35
N ASN A 70 -11.59 -14.70 -7.66
CA ASN A 70 -12.54 -15.78 -7.39
C ASN A 70 -12.95 -15.72 -5.92
N LEU A 71 -14.24 -15.70 -5.65
CA LEU A 71 -14.78 -15.55 -4.31
C LEU A 71 -16.02 -16.39 -4.08
N THR A 72 -16.26 -16.71 -2.82
CA THR A 72 -17.51 -17.28 -2.32
C THR A 72 -18.14 -16.27 -1.37
N THR A 73 -19.46 -16.11 -1.46
CA THR A 73 -20.21 -15.25 -0.54
C THR A 73 -21.21 -16.08 0.24
N ASN A 74 -21.11 -16.05 1.57
CA ASN A 74 -22.07 -16.63 2.48
C ASN A 74 -23.00 -15.54 3.02
N ASN A 75 -24.18 -15.39 2.40
CA ASN A 75 -25.14 -14.38 2.84
C ASN A 75 -25.83 -14.72 4.17
N THR A 76 -25.71 -15.96 4.67
CA THR A 76 -26.41 -16.36 5.92
C THR A 76 -25.78 -15.76 7.16
N VAL A 77 -24.53 -15.31 7.10
CA VAL A 77 -23.86 -14.64 8.24
C VAL A 77 -24.22 -13.17 8.34
N ILE A 78 -24.84 -12.60 7.31
CA ILE A 78 -25.29 -11.21 7.30
C ILE A 78 -26.57 -11.13 8.14
N THR A 79 -26.42 -10.68 9.38
CA THR A 79 -27.51 -10.57 10.35
C THR A 79 -27.82 -9.10 10.66
N PRO A 80 -29.08 -8.75 10.99
CA PRO A 80 -29.43 -7.38 11.36
C PRO A 80 -28.56 -6.86 12.52
N GLY A 81 -28.05 -5.64 12.37
CA GLY A 81 -27.18 -5.00 13.37
C GLY A 81 -25.70 -5.35 13.26
N LYS A 82 -25.32 -6.31 12.40
CA LYS A 82 -23.91 -6.59 12.08
C LYS A 82 -23.45 -5.81 10.84
N GLN A 83 -22.15 -5.53 10.79
CA GLN A 83 -21.49 -4.78 9.73
C GLN A 83 -20.62 -5.72 8.90
N ALA A 84 -20.53 -5.49 7.60
CA ALA A 84 -19.68 -6.26 6.71
C ALA A 84 -18.91 -5.33 5.80
N TYR A 85 -17.66 -5.67 5.50
CA TYR A 85 -16.90 -4.93 4.50
C TYR A 85 -17.41 -5.25 3.10
N THR A 86 -17.44 -4.21 2.28
CA THR A 86 -17.50 -4.32 0.83
C THR A 86 -16.08 -4.13 0.27
N TYR A 87 -15.87 -4.38 -1.02
CA TYR A 87 -14.53 -4.31 -1.61
C TYR A 87 -14.52 -3.49 -2.89
N HIS A 88 -13.47 -2.70 -3.06
CA HIS A 88 -13.18 -2.00 -4.31
C HIS A 88 -11.82 -2.45 -4.86
N MET A 89 -11.75 -2.61 -6.17
CA MET A 89 -10.49 -2.70 -6.92
C MET A 89 -10.09 -1.28 -7.33
N GLY A 90 -8.87 -0.87 -7.03
CA GLY A 90 -8.40 0.48 -7.25
C GLY A 90 -7.02 0.53 -7.87
N VAL A 91 -6.79 1.55 -8.70
CA VAL A 91 -5.50 1.85 -9.30
C VAL A 91 -5.16 3.32 -9.11
N PHE A 92 -3.93 3.57 -8.68
CA PHE A 92 -3.37 4.90 -8.53
C PHE A 92 -2.02 4.98 -9.22
N ASN A 93 -1.80 6.08 -9.93
CA ASN A 93 -0.50 6.46 -10.45
C ASN A 93 -0.43 7.99 -10.41
N GLY A 94 0.35 8.51 -9.48
CA GLY A 94 0.41 9.93 -9.19
C GLY A 94 1.46 10.26 -8.14
N VAL A 95 1.38 11.49 -7.64
CA VAL A 95 2.21 11.99 -6.55
C VAL A 95 1.32 12.20 -5.35
N ARG A 96 1.73 11.69 -4.18
CA ARG A 96 1.00 11.92 -2.92
C ARG A 96 1.86 12.67 -1.93
N SER A 97 1.23 13.51 -1.11
CA SER A 97 1.88 14.10 0.05
C SER A 97 1.78 13.18 1.27
N PHE A 98 2.92 12.88 1.89
CA PHE A 98 3.04 12.15 3.14
C PHE A 98 2.89 13.12 4.31
N SER A 99 1.64 13.35 4.75
CA SER A 99 1.31 14.22 5.88
C SER A 99 1.93 15.63 5.77
N GLY A 100 1.94 16.19 4.55
CA GLY A 100 2.46 17.54 4.27
C GLY A 100 3.99 17.68 4.40
N THR A 101 4.72 16.58 4.65
CA THR A 101 6.18 16.63 4.85
C THR A 101 6.94 16.43 3.54
N ARG A 102 6.46 15.51 2.71
CA ARG A 102 7.10 15.10 1.46
C ARG A 102 6.10 14.67 0.44
N ASP A 103 6.38 14.98 -0.81
CA ASP A 103 5.68 14.39 -1.93
C ASP A 103 6.45 13.18 -2.43
N GLY A 104 5.75 12.11 -2.79
CA GLY A 104 6.37 10.94 -3.39
C GLY A 104 5.55 10.33 -4.50
N GLY A 105 6.26 9.81 -5.51
CA GLY A 105 5.67 9.10 -6.63
C GLY A 105 5.18 7.72 -6.21
N ILE A 106 3.90 7.45 -6.44
CA ILE A 106 3.23 6.18 -6.13
C ILE A 106 2.65 5.57 -7.40
N GLU A 107 2.74 4.25 -7.49
CA GLU A 107 2.07 3.42 -8.48
C GLU A 107 1.47 2.23 -7.72
N ALA A 108 0.14 2.14 -7.60
CA ALA A 108 -0.50 1.13 -6.77
C ALA A 108 -1.69 0.46 -7.48
N CYS A 109 -1.85 -0.83 -7.23
CA CYS A 109 -3.00 -1.65 -7.59
C CYS A 109 -3.48 -2.33 -6.31
N ALA A 110 -4.76 -2.25 -5.93
CA ALA A 110 -5.20 -2.95 -4.73
C ALA A 110 -6.68 -3.33 -4.76
N ILE A 111 -6.99 -4.46 -4.12
CA ILE A 111 -8.32 -4.76 -3.61
C ILE A 111 -8.36 -4.24 -2.17
N MET A 112 -9.31 -3.37 -1.85
CA MET A 112 -9.39 -2.69 -0.56
C MET A 112 -10.75 -2.93 0.06
N ALA A 113 -10.77 -3.24 1.35
CA ALA A 113 -11.98 -3.31 2.16
C ALA A 113 -12.51 -1.89 2.42
N CYS A 114 -13.82 -1.73 2.33
CA CYS A 114 -14.54 -0.48 2.45
C CYS A 114 -15.74 -0.66 3.37
N ARG A 115 -16.00 0.33 4.24
CA ARG A 115 -17.10 0.24 5.22
C ARG A 115 -18.48 0.26 4.56
N ASN A 116 -18.56 0.74 3.31
CA ASN A 116 -19.76 0.75 2.49
C ASN A 116 -19.36 0.86 1.00
N ASN A 117 -20.36 0.90 0.11
CA ASN A 117 -20.20 0.97 -1.35
C ASN A 117 -19.50 2.26 -1.86
N ASN A 118 -19.21 3.23 -1.00
CA ASN A 118 -18.46 4.43 -1.37
C ASN A 118 -16.96 4.15 -1.24
N SER A 119 -16.21 4.39 -2.32
CA SER A 119 -14.75 4.23 -2.37
C SER A 119 -14.01 5.09 -1.32
N ASN A 120 -14.60 6.21 -0.90
CA ASN A 120 -14.03 7.07 0.14
C ASN A 120 -14.03 6.40 1.53
N SER A 121 -14.76 5.30 1.70
CA SER A 121 -14.77 4.51 2.93
C SER A 121 -13.72 3.39 2.92
N CYS A 122 -12.99 3.20 1.82
CA CYS A 122 -11.97 2.18 1.72
C CYS A 122 -10.75 2.48 2.59
N GLY A 123 -10.12 1.43 3.12
CA GLY A 123 -8.98 1.54 4.04
C GLY A 123 -9.36 1.99 5.47
N GLN A 124 -10.65 2.18 5.75
CA GLN A 124 -11.14 2.53 7.08
C GLN A 124 -11.63 1.27 7.81
N ARG A 125 -11.32 1.17 9.09
CA ARG A 125 -11.79 0.08 9.96
C ARG A 125 -13.12 0.45 10.62
N PHE A 126 -13.98 -0.55 10.82
CA PHE A 126 -15.07 -0.43 11.79
C PHE A 126 -14.47 -0.28 13.20
N SER A 127 -15.18 0.43 14.08
CA SER A 127 -14.66 0.80 15.40
C SER A 127 -14.66 -0.34 16.41
N ASN A 128 -15.55 -1.32 16.24
CA ASN A 128 -15.71 -2.45 17.13
C ASN A 128 -15.69 -3.74 16.31
N TYR A 129 -14.70 -4.59 16.54
CA TYR A 129 -14.55 -5.84 15.79
C TYR A 129 -15.72 -6.80 16.00
N SER A 130 -16.28 -6.83 17.21
CA SER A 130 -17.36 -7.76 17.56
C SER A 130 -18.67 -7.53 16.79
N ASP A 131 -18.81 -6.36 16.15
CA ASP A 131 -19.96 -6.02 15.31
C ASP A 131 -19.77 -6.45 13.85
N ILE A 132 -18.60 -6.96 13.48
CA ILE A 132 -18.24 -7.31 12.10
C ILE A 132 -18.57 -8.77 11.81
N VAL A 133 -19.11 -9.02 10.63
CA VAL A 133 -19.23 -10.37 10.02
C VAL A 133 -18.49 -10.40 8.69
N TRP A 134 -18.00 -11.59 8.32
CA TRP A 134 -17.18 -11.80 7.12
C TRP A 134 -17.90 -12.74 6.13
N PRO A 135 -18.81 -12.22 5.30
CA PRO A 135 -19.54 -13.04 4.33
C PRO A 135 -18.68 -13.45 3.14
N ILE A 136 -17.56 -12.79 2.88
CA ILE A 136 -16.73 -12.99 1.68
C ILE A 136 -15.47 -13.80 2.04
N THR A 137 -15.27 -14.89 1.31
CA THR A 137 -14.00 -15.63 1.27
C THR A 137 -13.42 -15.52 -0.13
N PHE A 138 -12.18 -15.03 -0.22
CA PHE A 138 -11.45 -15.00 -1.49
C PHE A 138 -10.84 -16.38 -1.71
N ASN A 139 -11.29 -17.09 -2.73
CA ASN A 139 -10.75 -18.40 -3.10
C ASN A 139 -9.39 -18.25 -3.79
N SER A 140 -9.29 -17.24 -4.67
CA SER A 140 -8.02 -16.82 -5.28
C SER A 140 -8.11 -15.35 -5.69
N ILE A 141 -6.97 -14.68 -5.71
CA ILE A 141 -6.83 -13.32 -6.24
C ILE A 141 -5.61 -13.33 -7.14
N GLU A 142 -5.68 -12.69 -8.30
CA GLU A 142 -4.52 -12.34 -9.11
C GLU A 142 -4.59 -10.86 -9.44
N VAL A 143 -3.53 -10.12 -9.10
CA VAL A 143 -3.33 -8.72 -9.47
C VAL A 143 -2.10 -8.67 -10.37
N VAL A 144 -2.29 -8.26 -11.62
CA VAL A 144 -1.20 -8.04 -12.57
C VAL A 144 -1.13 -6.56 -12.92
N GLY A 145 -0.06 -5.89 -12.49
CA GLY A 145 0.18 -4.49 -12.83
C GLY A 145 1.25 -4.33 -13.90
N ASN A 146 1.06 -3.39 -14.83
CA ASN A 146 2.09 -2.95 -15.76
C ASN A 146 2.77 -1.66 -15.27
N PHE A 147 4.05 -1.77 -14.97
CA PHE A 147 4.85 -0.65 -14.48
C PHE A 147 5.90 -0.31 -15.51
N THR A 148 6.29 0.96 -15.61
CA THR A 148 7.44 1.34 -16.43
C THR A 148 8.70 0.78 -15.82
N ASN A 149 9.59 0.22 -16.63
CA ASN A 149 10.91 -0.18 -16.19
C ASN A 149 11.76 1.06 -15.92
N GLY A 150 12.45 1.09 -14.79
CA GLY A 150 13.27 2.23 -14.42
C GLY A 150 14.04 1.97 -13.14
N GLU A 151 15.28 2.44 -13.07
CA GLU A 151 16.17 2.21 -11.93
C GLU A 151 15.68 2.88 -10.64
N ARG A 152 14.86 3.93 -10.77
CA ARG A 152 14.25 4.68 -9.66
C ARG A 152 12.84 4.20 -9.33
N LYS A 153 12.46 3.01 -9.80
CA LYS A 153 11.13 2.42 -9.58
C LYS A 153 11.22 1.07 -8.90
N ILE A 154 10.33 0.82 -7.96
CA ILE A 154 10.25 -0.47 -7.26
C ILE A 154 8.81 -0.78 -6.87
N GLN A 155 8.46 -2.06 -6.86
CA GLN A 155 7.14 -2.55 -6.51
C GLN A 155 7.26 -3.70 -5.50
N TYR A 156 6.30 -3.75 -4.59
CA TYR A 156 6.23 -4.71 -3.50
C TYR A 156 4.84 -5.35 -3.46
N PRO A 157 4.75 -6.66 -3.17
CA PRO A 157 3.47 -7.26 -2.81
C PRO A 157 3.03 -6.68 -1.47
N ASN A 158 1.74 -6.38 -1.33
CA ASN A 158 1.17 -5.90 -0.08
C ASN A 158 -0.11 -6.65 0.23
N SER A 159 -0.21 -7.12 1.47
CA SER A 159 -1.41 -7.72 2.01
C SER A 159 -1.58 -7.36 3.47
N LEU A 160 -2.83 -7.23 3.91
CA LEU A 160 -3.18 -6.91 5.28
C LEU A 160 -4.47 -7.62 5.66
N LEU A 161 -4.43 -8.32 6.78
CA LEU A 161 -5.58 -8.90 7.46
C LEU A 161 -6.14 -7.94 8.50
N THR A 162 -7.35 -8.21 8.99
CA THR A 162 -7.97 -7.41 10.07
C THR A 162 -7.20 -7.47 11.40
N SER A 163 -6.34 -8.47 11.58
CA SER A 163 -5.35 -8.56 12.67
C SER A 163 -4.14 -7.63 12.48
N LEU A 164 -4.13 -6.82 11.42
CA LEU A 164 -3.04 -5.95 10.97
C LEU A 164 -1.72 -6.66 10.65
N GLN A 165 -1.78 -7.97 10.45
CA GLN A 165 -0.67 -8.78 9.95
C GLN A 165 -0.81 -9.00 8.44
N SER A 166 0.31 -9.25 7.76
CA SER A 166 0.27 -9.67 6.36
C SER A 166 -0.22 -11.10 6.23
N ILE A 167 -0.77 -11.44 5.06
CA ILE A 167 -1.09 -12.83 4.73
C ILE A 167 0.22 -13.62 4.66
N SER A 168 0.21 -14.86 5.17
CA SER A 168 1.39 -15.74 5.11
C SER A 168 1.94 -15.85 3.68
N PRO A 169 3.26 -15.70 3.47
CA PRO A 169 3.88 -15.88 2.16
C PRO A 169 3.54 -17.23 1.50
N GLU A 170 3.29 -18.28 2.28
CA GLU A 170 2.91 -19.62 1.79
C GLU A 170 1.53 -19.68 1.12
N LYS A 171 0.67 -18.69 1.38
CA LYS A 171 -0.62 -18.54 0.70
C LYS A 171 -0.52 -17.64 -0.53
N THR A 172 0.63 -17.01 -0.77
CA THR A 172 0.77 -15.98 -1.80
C THR A 172 1.88 -16.30 -2.80
N PHE A 173 1.81 -15.64 -3.95
CA PHE A 173 2.81 -15.72 -4.99
C PHE A 173 3.18 -14.31 -5.45
N TRP A 174 4.46 -14.11 -5.78
CA TRP A 174 4.99 -12.84 -6.26
C TRP A 174 5.96 -13.08 -7.42
N LYS A 175 5.74 -12.40 -8.55
CA LYS A 175 6.56 -12.54 -9.76
C LYS A 175 6.90 -11.21 -10.38
N LYS A 176 8.11 -11.13 -10.94
CA LYS A 176 8.59 -10.06 -11.82
C LYS A 176 8.80 -10.61 -13.22
N GLU A 177 8.33 -9.91 -14.23
CA GLU A 177 8.70 -10.17 -15.63
C GLU A 177 9.04 -8.84 -16.29
N ILE A 178 10.17 -8.80 -17.00
CA ILE A 178 10.60 -7.61 -17.74
C ILE A 178 10.35 -7.88 -19.22
N LYS A 179 9.62 -6.98 -19.87
CA LYS A 179 9.28 -7.01 -21.30
C LYS A 179 9.59 -5.65 -21.91
N GLY A 180 10.83 -5.49 -22.41
CA GLY A 180 11.33 -4.19 -22.87
C GLY A 180 11.25 -3.13 -21.75
N ASP A 181 10.56 -2.03 -22.03
CA ASP A 181 10.37 -0.92 -21.08
C ASP A 181 9.24 -1.13 -20.07
N THR A 182 8.64 -2.32 -20.05
CA THR A 182 7.58 -2.69 -19.11
C THR A 182 8.05 -3.73 -18.10
N VAL A 183 7.72 -3.51 -16.84
CA VAL A 183 7.82 -4.50 -15.76
C VAL A 183 6.41 -4.95 -15.42
N LEU A 184 6.11 -6.22 -15.70
CA LEU A 184 4.90 -6.86 -15.20
C LEU A 184 5.19 -7.39 -13.79
N ARG A 185 4.28 -7.07 -12.88
CA ARG A 185 4.28 -7.61 -11.52
C ARG A 185 3.00 -8.39 -11.30
N THR A 186 3.14 -9.62 -10.83
CA THR A 186 2.00 -10.45 -10.45
C THR A 186 2.06 -10.69 -8.95
N HIS A 187 1.01 -10.29 -8.23
CA HIS A 187 0.75 -10.74 -6.87
C HIS A 187 -0.51 -11.61 -6.87
N ALA A 188 -0.40 -12.84 -6.38
CA ALA A 188 -1.53 -13.76 -6.34
C ALA A 188 -1.74 -14.39 -4.96
N LEU A 189 -3.00 -14.60 -4.60
CA LEU A 189 -3.44 -15.40 -3.47
C LEU A 189 -3.78 -16.79 -4.01
N MET A 190 -3.03 -17.79 -3.58
CA MET A 190 -3.07 -19.16 -4.10
C MET A 190 -3.94 -20.10 -3.26
N LYS A 191 -4.24 -19.72 -2.00
CA LYS A 191 -5.07 -20.47 -1.07
C LYS A 191 -6.18 -19.57 -0.52
N PRO A 192 -7.38 -20.11 -0.22
CA PRO A 192 -8.47 -19.31 0.29
C PRO A 192 -8.10 -18.49 1.53
N GLN A 193 -8.60 -17.26 1.60
CA GLN A 193 -8.38 -16.34 2.72
C GLN A 193 -9.59 -15.42 2.92
N SER A 194 -9.99 -15.26 4.17
CA SER A 194 -10.99 -14.30 4.63
C SER A 194 -10.32 -13.17 5.43
N ARG A 195 -11.09 -12.22 5.98
CA ARG A 195 -10.56 -11.14 6.85
C ARG A 195 -9.54 -10.22 6.19
N ILE A 196 -9.53 -10.15 4.85
CA ILE A 196 -8.60 -9.30 4.09
C ILE A 196 -9.07 -7.85 4.17
N LEU A 197 -8.18 -6.95 4.59
CA LEU A 197 -8.36 -5.49 4.50
C LEU A 197 -7.76 -4.92 3.21
N THR A 198 -6.61 -5.43 2.78
CA THR A 198 -6.06 -5.10 1.46
C THR A 198 -5.24 -6.24 0.88
N PHE A 199 -5.23 -6.34 -0.45
CA PHE A 199 -4.37 -7.23 -1.22
C PHE A 199 -4.00 -6.56 -2.55
N GLY A 200 -2.70 -6.41 -2.82
CA GLY A 200 -2.28 -5.68 -4.01
C GLY A 200 -0.79 -5.48 -4.17
N ILE A 201 -0.46 -4.50 -4.99
CA ILE A 201 0.90 -4.11 -5.36
C ILE A 201 1.06 -2.65 -5.00
N PHE A 202 2.05 -2.36 -4.15
CA PHE A 202 2.43 -0.99 -3.83
C PHE A 202 3.78 -0.68 -4.48
N GLY A 203 3.84 0.40 -5.24
CA GLY A 203 5.00 0.83 -5.99
C GLY A 203 5.42 2.26 -5.66
N ARG A 204 6.73 2.49 -5.78
CA ARG A 204 7.37 3.79 -5.64
C ARG A 204 8.05 4.16 -6.94
N ASP A 205 7.91 5.43 -7.30
CA ASP A 205 8.65 6.08 -8.36
C ASP A 205 9.42 7.26 -7.78
N PHE A 206 10.67 7.01 -7.37
CA PHE A 206 11.54 7.97 -6.71
C PHE A 206 12.03 9.07 -7.66
N SER A 207 11.68 9.04 -8.95
CA SER A 207 11.93 10.15 -9.88
C SER A 207 10.90 11.28 -9.71
N ARG A 208 9.74 10.98 -9.11
CA ARG A 208 8.65 11.93 -8.88
C ARG A 208 8.55 12.39 -7.42
N ASP A 209 9.55 12.08 -6.60
CA ASP A 209 9.63 12.56 -5.22
C ASP A 209 9.95 14.06 -5.21
N GLY A 210 9.35 14.80 -4.28
CA GLY A 210 9.63 16.22 -4.08
C GLY A 210 11.10 16.46 -3.66
N PRO A 211 11.58 17.72 -3.74
CA PRO A 211 12.94 18.03 -3.32
C PRO A 211 13.19 17.64 -1.85
N PRO A 212 14.45 17.34 -1.47
CA PRO A 212 14.80 17.11 -0.08
C PRO A 212 14.40 18.32 0.80
N LEU A 213 14.09 18.09 2.08
CA LEU A 213 13.89 19.19 3.05
C LEU A 213 15.19 19.99 3.01
N SER A 214 15.09 21.26 2.61
CA SER A 214 16.12 22.22 2.95
C SER A 214 16.05 22.38 4.47
N TYR A 215 16.93 21.71 5.21
CA TYR A 215 17.28 22.20 6.53
C TYR A 215 17.98 23.52 6.27
N SER A 216 17.24 24.62 6.34
CA SER A 216 17.84 25.95 6.34
C SER A 216 18.74 26.00 7.56
N SER A 217 20.02 25.66 7.38
CA SER A 217 21.07 26.09 8.30
C SER A 217 20.90 27.59 8.38
N ALA A 218 20.45 28.09 9.53
CA ALA A 218 20.36 29.52 9.79
C ALA A 218 21.64 30.16 9.24
N SER A 219 21.48 31.06 8.26
CA SER A 219 22.59 31.81 7.71
C SER A 219 23.23 32.56 8.88
N LEU A 220 24.38 32.08 9.36
CA LEU A 220 25.27 32.89 10.17
C LEU A 220 25.69 34.04 9.27
N ASN A 221 25.02 35.18 9.41
CA ASN A 221 25.46 36.44 8.86
C ASN A 221 26.88 36.70 9.38
N ARG A 222 27.89 36.33 8.58
CA ARG A 222 29.24 36.85 8.73
C ARG A 222 29.17 38.32 8.36
N VAL A 223 28.92 39.17 9.36
CA VAL A 223 29.24 40.58 9.26
C VAL A 223 30.75 40.65 9.09
N GLY A 224 31.19 40.83 7.84
CA GLY A 224 32.59 41.05 7.51
C GLY A 224 33.01 42.40 8.08
N LEU A 225 33.55 42.42 9.31
CA LEU A 225 34.36 43.54 9.76
C LEU A 225 35.61 43.60 8.87
N SER A 226 35.59 44.53 7.93
CA SER A 226 36.76 44.90 7.15
C SER A 226 37.74 45.62 8.08
N ILE A 227 38.70 44.89 8.65
CA ILE A 227 39.84 45.49 9.34
C ILE A 227 40.76 46.04 8.24
N ALA A 228 40.65 47.34 7.97
CA ALA A 228 41.62 48.05 7.16
C ALA A 228 42.95 48.13 7.93
N ILE A 229 43.91 47.30 7.56
CA ILE A 229 45.30 47.41 8.03
C ILE A 229 45.93 48.58 7.30
N VAL A 230 46.05 49.72 7.97
CA VAL A 230 46.83 50.87 7.48
C VAL A 230 48.31 50.55 7.64
N LEU A 231 48.98 50.20 6.53
CA LEU A 231 50.43 50.08 6.45
C LEU A 231 51.05 51.50 6.47
N ILE A 232 51.51 51.94 7.64
CA ILE A 232 52.35 53.13 7.76
C ILE A 232 53.74 52.76 7.22
N SER A 233 54.05 53.25 6.02
CA SER A 233 55.40 53.18 5.46
C SER A 233 56.27 54.23 6.12
N VAL A 234 57.18 53.82 7.01
CA VAL A 234 58.24 54.68 7.53
C VAL A 234 59.29 54.82 6.42
N VAL A 235 59.28 55.96 5.74
CA VAL A 235 60.38 56.36 4.86
C VAL A 235 61.52 56.87 5.74
N LYS A 236 62.63 56.12 5.77
CA LYS A 236 63.94 56.62 6.21
C LYS A 236 64.39 57.72 5.25
N VAL A 237 64.62 58.91 5.77
CA VAL A 237 65.46 59.93 5.12
C VAL A 237 66.74 60.04 5.94
N PHE A 238 67.84 60.14 5.20
CA PHE A 238 69.26 60.15 5.59
C PHE A 238 69.61 60.87 6.89
#